data_AF-A0A7H4N0M0-F1
#
_entry.id   AF-A0A7H4N0M0-F1
#
_cell.length_a   1.000
_cell.length_b   1.000
_cell.length_c   1.000
_cell.angle_alpha   90.00
_cell.angle_beta   90.00
_cell.angle_gamma   90.00
#
_symmetry.space_group_name_H-M   'P 1'
#
loop_
_entity.id
_entity.type
_entity.pdbx_description
1 polymer ?
#
loop_
_entity_poly.entity_id
_entity_poly.type
_entity_poly.pdbx_seq_one_letter_code
_entity_poly.pdbx_strand_id
1 'polypeptide(L)'
;MLDEIGEMSPRMQTKLLRFLNDGTFRRVGEDHEVHVDVRVICATQKNLVELVQKGLFREDLYYRLNVLTLYLPPLRDCPQDIMPLTELFVARFCR
;
A
#
# COMPACT_ATOMS: atom_id res chain seq x y z
N MET A 1 -4.98 -5.83 1.58
CA MET A 1 -4.14 -4.96 0.76
C MET A 1 -4.62 -3.53 0.96
N LEU A 2 -3.71 -2.59 1.19
CA LEU A 2 -4.00 -1.15 1.27
C LEU A 2 -3.50 -0.48 0.00
N ASP A 3 -4.41 0.04 -0.80
CA ASP A 3 -4.06 0.74 -2.03
C ASP A 3 -4.00 2.25 -1.80
N GLU A 4 -3.19 2.92 -2.59
CA GLU A 4 -2.87 4.35 -2.49
C GLU A 4 -2.60 4.86 -1.08
N ILE A 5 -1.67 4.21 -0.38
CA ILE A 5 -1.32 4.58 1.00
C ILE A 5 -0.83 6.04 1.13
N GLY A 6 -0.27 6.62 0.05
CA GLY A 6 0.15 8.01 -0.01
C GLY A 6 -0.99 9.04 0.01
N GLU A 7 -2.26 8.62 -0.10
CA GLU A 7 -3.45 9.48 0.07
C GLU A 7 -4.00 9.44 1.51
N MET A 8 -3.41 8.63 2.38
CA MET A 8 -3.91 8.45 3.74
C MET A 8 -3.78 9.74 4.57
N SER A 9 -4.87 10.17 5.21
CA SER A 9 -4.85 11.33 6.10
C SER A 9 -3.87 11.15 7.27
N PRO A 10 -3.28 12.23 7.83
CA PRO A 10 -2.32 12.11 8.94
C PRO A 10 -2.86 11.37 10.17
N ARG A 11 -4.17 11.52 10.45
CA ARG A 11 -4.85 10.79 11.52
C ARG A 11 -4.87 9.29 11.27
N MET A 12 -5.14 8.88 10.03
CA MET A 12 -5.14 7.48 9.65
C MET A 12 -3.73 6.89 9.63
N GLN A 13 -2.72 7.64 9.21
CA GLN A 13 -1.32 7.22 9.29
C GLN A 13 -0.91 6.88 10.74
N THR A 14 -1.33 7.71 11.69
CA THR A 14 -1.07 7.45 13.13
C THR A 14 -1.77 6.19 13.64
N LYS A 15 -3.02 5.93 13.20
CA LYS A 15 -3.74 4.71 13.58
C LYS A 15 -3.11 3.47 12.97
N LEU A 16 -2.71 3.53 11.69
CA LEU A 16 -2.05 2.44 11.01
C LEU A 16 -0.71 2.11 11.64
N LEU A 17 0.10 3.13 11.99
CA LEU A 17 1.37 2.91 12.68
C LEU A 17 1.19 2.15 14.01
N ARG A 18 0.19 2.54 14.82
CA ARG A 18 -0.14 1.80 16.06
C ARG A 18 -0.53 0.36 15.78
N PHE A 19 -1.39 0.15 14.79
CA PHE A 19 -1.80 -1.19 14.36
C PHE A 19 -0.60 -2.04 13.92
N LEU A 20 0.32 -1.49 13.13
CA LEU A 20 1.52 -2.19 12.66
C LEU A 20 2.50 -2.54 13.79
N ASN A 21 2.45 -1.79 14.90
CA ASN A 21 3.29 -2.04 16.07
C ASN A 21 2.70 -3.11 16.99
N ASP A 22 1.41 -2.98 17.31
CA ASP A 22 0.78 -3.75 18.40
C ASP A 22 -0.12 -4.88 17.89
N GLY A 23 -0.48 -4.88 16.60
CA GLY A 23 -1.46 -5.80 16.01
C GLY A 23 -2.89 -5.55 16.48
N THR A 24 -3.14 -4.43 17.16
CA THR A 24 -4.44 -4.08 17.74
C THR A 24 -5.03 -2.82 17.13
N PHE A 25 -6.36 -2.77 17.06
CA PHE A 25 -7.09 -1.57 16.67
C PHE A 25 -8.44 -1.48 17.38
N ARG A 26 -9.05 -0.30 17.33
CA ARG A 26 -10.44 -0.07 17.80
C ARG A 26 -11.32 0.29 16.62
N ARG A 27 -12.54 -0.24 16.61
CA ARG A 27 -13.57 0.20 15.66
C ARG A 27 -14.00 1.62 16.01
N VAL A 28 -14.55 2.32 15.03
CA VAL A 28 -15.00 3.70 15.23
C VAL A 28 -16.19 3.69 16.19
N GLY A 29 -16.07 4.41 17.31
CA GLY A 29 -17.12 4.48 18.33
C GLY A 29 -17.10 3.34 19.35
N GLU A 30 -16.15 2.40 19.24
CA GLU A 30 -15.94 1.35 20.25
C GLU A 30 -14.69 1.65 21.09
N ASP A 31 -14.78 1.34 22.39
CA ASP A 31 -13.63 1.44 23.32
C ASP A 31 -12.83 0.13 23.42
N HIS A 32 -13.40 -0.97 22.93
CA HIS A 32 -12.74 -2.27 22.94
C HIS A 32 -11.66 -2.39 21.86
N GLU A 33 -10.49 -2.89 22.24
CA GLU A 33 -9.40 -3.21 21.32
C GLU A 33 -9.51 -4.64 20.81
N VAL A 34 -9.37 -4.80 19.49
CA VAL A 34 -9.36 -6.08 18.81
C VAL A 34 -7.94 -6.36 18.34
N HIS A 35 -7.40 -7.52 18.73
CA HIS A 35 -6.14 -8.03 18.21
C HIS A 35 -6.36 -8.92 17.00
N VAL A 36 -5.54 -8.76 15.96
CA VAL A 36 -5.57 -9.60 14.76
C VAL A 36 -4.15 -9.89 14.28
N ASP A 37 -3.95 -11.10 13.76
CA ASP A 37 -2.73 -11.49 13.06
C ASP A 37 -2.99 -11.46 11.55
N VAL A 38 -2.44 -10.45 10.87
CA VAL A 38 -2.63 -10.24 9.44
C VAL A 38 -1.35 -9.77 8.78
N ARG A 39 -1.13 -10.21 7.55
CA ARG A 39 -0.08 -9.68 6.69
C ARG A 39 -0.55 -8.41 5.99
N VAL A 40 0.20 -7.32 6.14
CA VAL A 40 -0.08 -6.05 5.46
C VAL A 40 0.71 -5.98 4.15
N ILE A 41 0.02 -5.65 3.07
CA ILE A 41 0.59 -5.34 1.75
C ILE A 41 0.04 -3.97 1.36
N CYS A 42 0.93 -3.05 1.02
CA CYS A 42 0.58 -1.69 0.61
C CYS A 42 1.03 -1.42 -0.82
N ALA A 43 0.28 -0.57 -1.53
CA ALA A 43 0.64 -0.02 -2.82
C ALA A 43 0.43 1.49 -2.83
N THR A 44 1.15 2.19 -3.69
CA THR A 44 0.89 3.61 -4.01
C THR A 44 1.58 4.02 -5.29
N GLN A 45 0.97 4.96 -6.00
CA GLN A 45 1.56 5.63 -7.15
C GLN A 45 2.44 6.83 -6.75
N LYS A 46 2.32 7.32 -5.49
CA LYS A 46 3.07 8.47 -5.00
C LYS A 46 4.47 8.09 -4.50
N ASN A 47 5.41 9.01 -4.67
CA ASN A 47 6.73 8.91 -4.04
C ASN A 47 6.63 9.23 -2.54
N LEU A 48 6.64 8.18 -1.70
CA LEU A 48 6.53 8.35 -0.25
C LEU A 48 7.70 9.14 0.35
N VAL A 49 8.92 9.05 -0.20
CA VAL A 49 10.09 9.80 0.29
C VAL A 49 9.86 11.30 0.13
N GLU A 50 9.33 11.72 -1.02
CA GLU A 50 8.97 13.14 -1.23
C GLU A 50 7.84 13.59 -0.30
N LEU A 51 6.86 12.73 -0.03
CA LEU A 51 5.77 13.06 0.90
C LEU A 51 6.28 13.21 2.34
N VAL A 52 7.26 12.39 2.75
CA VAL A 52 7.94 12.52 4.04
C VAL A 52 8.67 13.86 4.11
N GLN A 53 9.44 14.22 3.08
CA GLN A 53 10.13 15.51 3.02
C GLN A 53 9.17 16.72 3.08
N LYS A 54 7.96 16.58 2.51
CA LYS A 54 6.89 17.58 2.56
C LYS A 54 6.09 17.59 3.88
N GLY A 55 6.37 16.67 4.80
CA GLY A 55 5.61 16.51 6.04
C GLY A 55 4.18 15.98 5.85
N LEU A 56 3.86 15.46 4.66
CA LEU A 56 2.55 14.92 4.32
C LEU A 56 2.41 13.43 4.65
N PHE A 57 3.55 12.74 4.82
CA PHE A 57 3.61 11.35 5.24
C PHE A 57 4.57 11.20 6.40
N ARG A 58 4.20 10.40 7.40
CA ARG A 58 5.05 10.21 8.57
C ARG A 58 6.27 9.34 8.23
N GLU A 59 7.43 9.81 8.67
CA GLU A 59 8.70 9.12 8.48
C GLU A 59 8.73 7.73 9.17
N ASP A 60 8.20 7.64 10.38
CA ASP A 60 8.13 6.38 11.14
C ASP A 60 7.27 5.30 10.44
N LEU A 61 6.12 5.69 9.89
CA LEU A 61 5.28 4.82 9.08
C LEU A 61 5.98 4.42 7.78
N TYR A 62 6.70 5.34 7.13
CA TYR A 62 7.46 5.05 5.92
C TYR A 62 8.49 3.94 6.18
N TYR A 63 9.33 4.07 7.21
CA TYR A 63 10.32 3.04 7.52
C TYR A 63 9.69 1.70 7.92
N ARG A 64 8.53 1.71 8.59
CA ARG A 64 7.82 0.47 8.95
C ARG A 64 7.26 -0.27 7.73
N LEU A 65 6.84 0.46 6.70
CA LEU A 65 6.32 -0.10 5.45
C LEU A 65 7.45 -0.48 4.48
N ASN A 66 8.52 0.32 4.43
CA ASN A 66 9.63 0.20 3.47
C ASN A 66 10.66 -0.88 3.86
N VAL A 67 10.20 -1.97 4.48
CA VAL A 67 11.06 -3.14 4.80
C VAL A 67 11.31 -3.98 3.54
N LEU A 68 10.28 -4.15 2.70
CA LEU A 68 10.37 -4.81 1.41
C LEU A 68 9.54 -4.01 0.40
N THR A 69 10.23 -3.40 -0.56
CA THR A 69 9.61 -2.57 -1.59
C THR A 69 9.81 -3.21 -2.95
N LEU A 70 8.70 -3.43 -3.66
CA LEU A 70 8.69 -3.91 -5.02
C LEU A 70 8.34 -2.74 -5.94
N TYR A 71 9.29 -2.39 -6.81
CA TYR A 71 9.03 -1.43 -7.87
C TYR A 71 8.41 -2.14 -9.07
N LEU A 72 7.19 -1.75 -9.44
CA LEU A 72 6.54 -2.27 -10.64
C LEU A 72 6.82 -1.30 -11.81
N PRO A 73 7.64 -1.70 -12.80
CA PRO A 73 7.89 -0.86 -13.97
C PRO A 73 6.61 -0.67 -14.80
N PRO A 74 6.43 0.49 -15.44
CA PRO A 74 5.34 0.67 -16.39
C PRO A 74 5.55 -0.23 -17.62
N LEU A 75 4.46 -0.63 -18.28
CA LEU A 75 4.52 -1.57 -19.40
C LEU A 75 5.44 -1.13 -20.56
N ARG A 76 5.62 0.18 -20.76
CA ARG A 76 6.56 0.73 -21.75
C ARG A 76 8.03 0.30 -21.53
N ASP A 77 8.38 -0.05 -20.30
CA ASP A 77 9.72 -0.52 -19.93
C ASP A 77 9.81 -2.07 -19.96
N CYS A 78 8.68 -2.76 -20.21
CA CYS A 78 8.57 -4.21 -20.33
C CYS A 78 7.90 -4.64 -21.65
N PRO A 79 8.46 -4.31 -22.83
CA PRO A 79 7.83 -4.60 -24.12
C PRO A 79 7.60 -6.10 -24.37
N GLN A 80 8.42 -6.97 -23.78
CA GLN A 80 8.27 -8.42 -23.88
C GLN A 80 6.96 -8.95 -23.26
N ASP A 81 6.37 -8.22 -22.31
CA ASP A 81 5.15 -8.64 -21.63
C ASP A 81 3.89 -8.27 -22.43
N ILE A 82 4.01 -7.48 -23.50
CA ILE A 82 2.87 -7.00 -24.30
C ILE A 82 2.15 -8.16 -24.99
N MET A 83 2.88 -9.06 -25.65
CA MET A 83 2.26 -10.17 -26.39
C MET A 83 1.57 -11.17 -25.44
N PRO A 84 2.24 -11.68 -24.37
CA PRO A 84 1.58 -12.56 -23.41
C PRO A 84 0.33 -11.96 -22.76
N LEU A 85 0.37 -10.66 -22.41
CA LEU A 85 -0.79 -9.97 -21.86
C LEU A 85 -1.93 -9.84 -22.88
N THR A 86 -1.59 -9.56 -24.14
CA THR A 86 -2.57 -9.45 -25.24
C THR A 86 -3.28 -10.79 -25.45
N GLU A 87 -2.53 -11.87 -25.55
CA GLU A 87 -3.07 -13.23 -25.71
C GLU A 87 -3.98 -13.60 -24.52
N LEU A 88 -3.56 -13.29 -23.29
CA LEU A 88 -4.36 -13.48 -22.09
C LEU A 88 -5.70 -12.71 -22.15
N PHE A 89 -5.67 -11.44 -22.55
CA PHE A 89 -6.88 -10.62 -22.60
C PHE A 89 -7.83 -11.03 -23.72
N VAL A 90 -7.33 -11.34 -24.92
CA VAL A 90 -8.13 -11.85 -26.04
C VAL A 90 -8.81 -13.17 -25.63
N ALA A 91 -8.07 -14.10 -25.02
CA ALA A 91 -8.62 -15.37 -24.56
C ALA A 91 -9.70 -15.21 -23.48
N ARG A 92 -9.57 -14.19 -22.62
CA ARG A 92 -10.50 -13.94 -21.51
C ARG A 92 -11.78 -13.21 -21.92
N PHE A 93 -11.71 -12.30 -22.90
CA PHE A 93 -12.81 -11.38 -23.20
C PHE A 93 -13.42 -11.55 -24.60
N CYS A 94 -12.76 -12.24 -25.53
CA CYS A 94 -13.24 -12.45 -26.89
C CYS A 94 -13.63 -13.91 -27.19
N ARG A 95 -13.81 -14.72 -26.15
CA ARG A 95 -14.44 -16.04 -26.22
C ARG A 95 -15.86 -15.98 -25.66
#